data_AF-A0A2K9YPH8-F1
#
_entry.id   AF-A0A2K9YPH8-F1
#
_cell.length_a   1.000
_cell.length_b   1.000
_cell.length_c   1.000
_cell.angle_alpha   90.00
_cell.angle_beta   90.00
_cell.angle_gamma   90.00
#
_symmetry.space_group_name_H-M   'P 1'
#
loop_
_entity.id
_entity.type
_entity.pdbx_description
1 polymer ?
#
loop_
_entity_poly.entity_id
_entity_poly.type
_entity_poly.pdbx_seq_one_letter_code
_entity_poly.pdbx_strand_id
1 'polypeptide(L)'
;RFVSTELHLGLYNWALGEWEKILLYAGNSSISSPLAFIALGKIYLNITPGQSAGNFSFSTKATAVTKNTYNNYKKLPKISEHVPAPAKINNLTNNEFGYFLAGLIEGDGWFGHKELHIIFAENDISLAYSIKNRIGHGNVYKIKDKKAVRYICKNKNGLSIILSLINGKLVSKPKYEQLIKHNYSDNFNLTINAPSNIITLNNHWLSGFTQADGCFYISLAKSKTHKNGFSVRLEFSIKQNDNIPLKLLFETVKLGNLSQYSSGIWCYKSSGFKTAALLINYFDTFNIFAGKYTNFLKFRKVYILITQGKHLEEKGLIKIKSIATKGSSETSTQEA
;
A
#
# COMPACT_ATOMS: atom_id res chain seq x y z
N ARG A 1 53.92 -65.51 24.90
CA ARG A 1 52.51 -65.82 24.60
C ARG A 1 51.90 -64.59 23.93
N PHE A 2 51.41 -64.74 22.70
CA PHE A 2 50.44 -63.84 22.04
C PHE A 2 49.28 -63.52 23.03
N VAL A 3 48.61 -62.36 23.05
CA VAL A 3 48.01 -61.56 21.97
C VAL A 3 47.99 -60.07 22.33
N SER A 4 48.20 -59.25 21.30
CA SER A 4 47.96 -57.81 21.16
C SER A 4 46.67 -57.58 20.36
N THR A 5 45.88 -56.55 20.71
CA THR A 5 44.99 -55.68 19.89
C THR A 5 43.95 -55.02 20.81
N GLU A 6 43.54 -53.75 20.76
CA GLU A 6 43.99 -52.54 20.05
C GLU A 6 43.27 -51.32 20.69
N LEU A 7 43.90 -50.14 20.66
CA LEU A 7 43.36 -48.81 21.01
C LEU A 7 42.66 -48.16 19.78
N HIS A 8 41.66 -47.28 19.97
CA HIS A 8 41.80 -45.81 19.76
C HIS A 8 40.50 -44.96 19.84
N LEU A 9 40.56 -43.96 20.73
CA LEU A 9 40.19 -42.52 20.70
C LEU A 9 39.00 -41.92 19.89
N GLY A 10 38.32 -40.99 20.57
CA GLY A 10 37.70 -39.77 20.02
C GLY A 10 36.77 -39.08 21.05
N LEU A 11 37.25 -38.24 21.97
CA LEU A 11 37.47 -36.77 21.93
C LEU A 11 36.43 -35.94 22.74
N TYR A 12 36.86 -35.56 23.96
CA TYR A 12 36.75 -34.27 24.70
C TYR A 12 35.47 -33.37 24.70
N ASN A 13 34.93 -33.18 25.93
CA ASN A 13 34.62 -31.95 26.74
C ASN A 13 34.26 -30.61 26.02
N TRP A 14 33.40 -29.71 26.53
CA TRP A 14 33.26 -29.20 27.92
C TRP A 14 32.07 -28.21 28.07
N ALA A 15 31.49 -28.17 29.29
CA ALA A 15 31.15 -26.96 30.09
C ALA A 15 30.06 -25.97 29.63
N LEU A 16 29.35 -25.21 30.48
CA LEU A 16 29.12 -25.07 31.92
C LEU A 16 27.86 -24.17 32.01
N GLY A 17 26.98 -24.43 32.96
CA GLY A 17 25.84 -23.57 33.25
C GLY A 17 26.17 -22.54 34.33
N GLU A 18 25.45 -21.42 34.34
CA GLU A 18 25.13 -20.66 35.56
C GLU A 18 23.72 -20.07 35.44
N TRP A 19 23.00 -20.09 36.56
CA TRP A 19 21.67 -19.53 36.78
C TRP A 19 21.81 -18.26 37.60
N GLU A 20 21.02 -17.22 37.34
CA GLU A 20 20.57 -16.33 38.43
C GLU A 20 19.24 -15.61 38.17
N LYS A 21 18.59 -15.30 39.29
CA LYS A 21 17.15 -15.08 39.53
C LYS A 21 16.61 -13.73 39.02
N ILE A 22 15.37 -13.75 38.54
CA ILE A 22 14.55 -12.55 38.33
C ILE A 22 13.65 -12.32 39.56
N LEU A 23 13.81 -11.16 40.20
CA LEU A 23 12.86 -10.58 41.15
C LEU A 23 11.75 -9.86 40.37
N LEU A 24 10.50 -10.15 40.74
CA LEU A 24 9.30 -9.42 40.33
C LEU A 24 9.23 -8.06 41.04
N TYR A 25 8.95 -6.98 40.30
CA TYR A 25 8.18 -5.87 40.85
C TYR A 25 7.41 -5.09 39.76
N ALA A 26 6.18 -4.73 40.10
CA ALA A 26 5.23 -3.99 39.29
C ALA A 26 5.35 -2.48 39.52
N GLY A 27 5.02 -1.67 38.50
CA GLY A 27 4.85 -0.22 38.66
C GLY A 27 4.44 0.47 37.36
N ASN A 28 3.21 0.98 37.33
CA ASN A 28 2.69 1.85 36.27
C ASN A 28 3.47 3.18 36.20
N SER A 29 3.79 3.66 35.00
CA SER A 29 3.75 5.10 34.68
C SER A 29 3.83 5.33 33.16
N SER A 30 2.89 6.15 32.69
CA SER A 30 2.92 6.81 31.39
C SER A 30 4.05 7.84 31.35
N ILE A 31 4.74 8.01 30.21
CA ILE A 31 5.20 9.30 29.65
C ILE A 31 5.79 9.05 28.24
N SER A 32 5.70 10.10 27.45
CA SER A 32 5.78 10.31 26.00
C SER A 32 7.18 10.38 25.36
N SER A 33 7.41 9.58 24.30
CA SER A 33 8.27 9.84 23.10
C SER A 33 9.80 10.09 23.30
N PRO A 34 10.63 10.17 22.22
CA PRO A 34 11.46 9.06 21.77
C PRO A 34 12.97 9.40 21.71
N LEU A 35 13.87 8.40 21.79
CA LEU A 35 15.02 8.22 20.89
C LEU A 35 16.00 7.13 21.36
N ALA A 36 16.55 6.46 20.33
CA ALA A 36 17.83 5.76 20.27
C ALA A 36 17.95 4.39 20.98
N PHE A 37 18.11 3.34 20.15
CA PHE A 37 19.00 2.23 20.49
C PHE A 37 20.10 2.13 19.44
N ILE A 38 21.32 2.40 19.89
CA ILE A 38 22.57 1.98 19.26
C ILE A 38 22.74 0.47 19.55
N ALA A 39 23.17 -0.27 18.55
CA ALA A 39 23.31 -1.72 18.56
C ALA A 39 24.48 -2.21 19.43
N LEU A 40 24.35 -3.42 19.99
CA LEU A 40 25.43 -4.40 20.21
C LEU A 40 24.80 -5.78 20.50
N GLY A 41 25.13 -6.80 19.69
CA GLY A 41 24.86 -8.22 19.98
C GLY A 41 23.99 -8.96 18.95
N LYS A 42 24.53 -10.05 18.38
CA LYS A 42 23.94 -10.88 17.32
C LYS A 42 22.58 -11.47 17.71
N ILE A 43 21.56 -11.29 16.86
CA ILE A 43 20.27 -12.00 16.94
C ILE A 43 20.15 -12.93 15.73
N TYR A 44 19.91 -14.21 15.99
CA TYR A 44 19.50 -15.19 14.99
C TYR A 44 18.01 -15.00 14.66
N LEU A 45 17.69 -14.84 13.39
CA LEU A 45 16.34 -14.61 12.86
C LEU A 45 15.58 -15.93 12.70
N ASN A 46 14.44 -16.05 13.35
CA ASN A 46 13.33 -16.90 12.91
C ASN A 46 12.16 -16.02 12.47
N ILE A 47 11.66 -16.27 11.26
CA ILE A 47 10.81 -15.38 10.45
C ILE A 47 9.32 -15.73 10.57
N THR A 48 8.47 -14.70 10.48
CA THR A 48 6.99 -14.59 10.35
C THR A 48 6.15 -14.51 11.65
N PRO A 49 5.08 -13.66 11.72
CA PRO A 49 4.22 -13.17 10.62
C PRO A 49 3.93 -11.66 10.51
N GLY A 50 3.61 -11.28 9.26
CA GLY A 50 2.81 -10.13 8.78
C GLY A 50 2.54 -8.94 9.69
N GLN A 51 3.14 -7.80 9.35
CA GLN A 51 2.61 -6.48 9.67
C GLN A 51 2.43 -5.64 8.40
N SER A 52 1.27 -5.01 8.29
CA SER A 52 0.93 -3.99 7.28
C SER A 52 1.87 -2.78 7.43
N ALA A 53 2.40 -2.29 6.31
CA ALA A 53 3.40 -1.23 6.25
C ALA A 53 2.78 0.17 6.46
N GLY A 54 2.32 0.42 7.69
CA GLY A 54 1.95 1.75 8.15
C GLY A 54 3.19 2.59 8.50
N ASN A 55 3.33 3.75 7.85
CA ASN A 55 4.19 4.90 8.18
C ASN A 55 5.53 4.62 8.87
N PHE A 56 6.56 4.36 8.08
CA PHE A 56 7.95 4.63 8.48
C PHE A 56 8.64 5.51 7.43
N SER A 57 9.17 6.64 7.88
CA SER A 57 10.10 7.48 7.12
C SER A 57 11.51 7.22 7.63
N PHE A 58 12.36 6.57 6.83
CA PHE A 58 13.80 6.75 6.94
C PHE A 58 14.47 6.68 5.56
N SER A 59 15.46 7.55 5.42
CA SER A 59 16.35 7.69 4.27
C SER A 59 17.21 6.43 4.10
N THR A 60 17.25 5.87 2.89
CA THR A 60 18.30 4.92 2.49
C THR A 60 18.41 4.84 0.97
N LYS A 61 19.66 4.64 0.50
CA LYS A 61 20.04 4.57 -0.91
C LYS A 61 19.18 3.54 -1.65
N ALA A 62 18.28 4.05 -2.50
CA ALA A 62 17.47 3.25 -3.41
C ALA A 62 18.19 3.11 -4.75
N THR A 63 18.28 1.89 -5.27
CA THR A 63 18.65 1.64 -6.67
C THR A 63 17.42 2.00 -7.52
N ALA A 64 17.48 3.13 -8.22
CA ALA A 64 16.35 3.66 -8.99
C ALA A 64 16.62 3.55 -10.49
N VAL A 65 15.66 3.01 -11.23
CA VAL A 65 15.60 3.17 -12.70
C VAL A 65 14.74 4.40 -12.98
N THR A 66 15.37 5.50 -13.42
CA THR A 66 14.73 6.80 -13.62
C THR A 66 14.38 7.06 -15.08
N LYS A 67 13.11 7.41 -15.35
CA LYS A 67 12.64 7.92 -16.67
C LYS A 67 11.82 9.20 -16.53
N ASN A 68 12.29 10.19 -15.76
CA ASN A 68 11.60 11.47 -15.62
C ASN A 68 12.25 12.56 -16.46
N THR A 69 11.56 13.00 -17.52
CA THR A 69 11.91 14.22 -18.27
C THR A 69 11.30 15.45 -17.59
N TYR A 70 12.09 16.50 -17.38
CA TYR A 70 11.58 17.82 -17.00
C TYR A 70 10.65 18.33 -18.10
N ASN A 71 9.37 18.49 -17.80
CA ASN A 71 8.39 18.94 -18.78
C ASN A 71 8.04 20.40 -18.49
N ASN A 72 8.19 21.24 -19.51
CA ASN A 72 7.63 22.59 -19.53
C ASN A 72 6.12 22.49 -19.27
N TYR A 73 5.62 23.17 -18.23
CA TYR A 73 4.19 23.11 -17.84
C TYR A 73 3.25 23.50 -18.98
N LYS A 74 3.71 24.35 -19.92
CA LYS A 74 2.96 24.76 -21.12
C LYS A 74 2.66 23.60 -22.09
N LYS A 75 3.40 22.50 -22.01
CA LYS A 75 3.25 21.31 -22.86
C LYS A 75 2.53 20.15 -22.15
N LEU A 76 1.98 20.37 -20.95
CA LEU A 76 1.26 19.34 -20.23
C LEU A 76 -0.15 19.15 -20.79
N PRO A 77 -0.67 17.90 -20.81
CA PRO A 77 -2.07 17.66 -21.16
C PRO A 77 -3.00 18.47 -20.25
N LYS A 78 -3.95 19.20 -20.84
CA LYS A 78 -5.01 19.82 -20.06
C LYS A 78 -6.05 18.76 -19.70
N ILE A 79 -6.61 18.88 -18.50
CA ILE A 79 -7.74 18.05 -18.03
C ILE A 79 -8.94 18.96 -17.77
N SER A 80 -10.15 18.40 -17.77
CA SER A 80 -11.37 19.15 -17.43
C SER A 80 -11.29 19.71 -16.01
N GLU A 81 -11.71 20.97 -15.83
CA GLU A 81 -11.84 21.57 -14.49
C GLU A 81 -12.96 20.90 -13.68
N HIS A 82 -13.99 20.42 -14.36
CA HIS A 82 -15.06 19.65 -13.75
C HIS A 82 -14.60 18.23 -13.46
N VAL A 83 -14.85 17.79 -12.22
CA VAL A 83 -14.63 16.42 -11.80
C VAL A 83 -15.80 15.58 -12.33
N PRO A 84 -15.56 14.47 -13.04
CA PRO A 84 -16.63 13.55 -13.40
C PRO A 84 -17.41 13.10 -12.17
N ALA A 85 -18.72 12.88 -12.31
CA ALA A 85 -19.51 12.34 -11.21
C ALA A 85 -18.92 10.98 -10.79
N PRO A 86 -18.49 10.81 -9.53
CA PRO A 86 -17.86 9.57 -9.11
C PRO A 86 -18.91 8.45 -9.17
N ALA A 87 -18.56 7.34 -9.81
CA ALA A 87 -19.33 6.13 -9.72
C ALA A 87 -19.47 5.74 -8.24
N LYS A 88 -20.66 5.32 -7.84
CA LYS A 88 -20.84 4.66 -6.53
C LYS A 88 -20.47 3.18 -6.72
N ILE A 89 -19.85 2.57 -5.72
CA ILE A 89 -19.55 1.11 -5.76
C ILE A 89 -20.80 0.29 -6.11
N ASN A 90 -21.97 0.70 -5.60
CA ASN A 90 -23.23 0.02 -5.87
C ASN A 90 -23.69 0.10 -7.33
N ASN A 91 -23.15 1.05 -8.11
CA ASN A 91 -23.48 1.23 -9.52
C ASN A 91 -22.50 0.51 -10.45
N LEU A 92 -21.40 -0.04 -9.93
CA LEU A 92 -20.45 -0.81 -10.74
C LEU A 92 -21.08 -2.14 -11.17
N THR A 93 -20.88 -2.50 -12.44
CA THR A 93 -21.20 -3.84 -12.94
C THR A 93 -20.42 -4.90 -12.17
N ASN A 94 -20.87 -6.16 -12.19
CA ASN A 94 -20.15 -7.25 -11.50
C ASN A 94 -18.69 -7.38 -11.99
N ASN A 95 -18.44 -7.14 -13.27
CA ASN A 95 -17.08 -7.23 -13.81
C ASN A 95 -16.19 -6.09 -13.29
N GLU A 96 -16.69 -4.85 -13.31
CA GLU A 96 -15.97 -3.69 -12.78
C GLU A 96 -15.71 -3.80 -11.28
N PHE A 97 -16.75 -4.16 -10.51
CA PHE A 97 -16.61 -4.41 -9.09
C PHE A 97 -15.65 -5.57 -8.80
N GLY A 98 -15.65 -6.62 -9.62
CA GLY A 98 -14.71 -7.74 -9.50
C GLY A 98 -13.25 -7.32 -9.67
N TYR A 99 -12.94 -6.47 -10.65
CA TYR A 99 -11.59 -5.93 -10.81
C TYR A 99 -11.19 -5.05 -9.63
N PHE A 100 -12.08 -4.14 -9.21
CA PHE A 100 -11.84 -3.31 -8.03
C PHE A 100 -11.58 -4.16 -6.77
N LEU A 101 -12.44 -5.15 -6.51
CA LEU A 101 -12.36 -6.01 -5.34
C LEU A 101 -11.09 -6.87 -5.37
N ALA A 102 -10.69 -7.39 -6.54
CA ALA A 102 -9.45 -8.14 -6.70
C ALA A 102 -8.22 -7.29 -6.32
N GLY A 103 -8.10 -6.09 -6.88
CA GLY A 103 -6.99 -5.18 -6.55
C GLY A 103 -6.96 -4.80 -5.06
N LEU A 104 -8.12 -4.53 -4.47
CA LEU A 104 -8.23 -4.22 -3.04
C LEU A 104 -7.80 -5.41 -2.16
N ILE A 105 -8.23 -6.62 -2.49
CA ILE A 105 -7.86 -7.85 -1.78
C ILE A 105 -6.36 -8.13 -1.95
N GLU A 106 -5.76 -7.87 -3.11
CA GLU A 106 -4.32 -8.08 -3.31
C GLU A 106 -3.47 -7.14 -2.45
N GLY A 107 -3.93 -5.91 -2.20
CA GLY A 107 -3.29 -5.00 -1.24
C GLY A 107 -3.53 -5.41 0.22
N ASP A 108 -4.79 -5.36 0.67
CA ASP A 108 -5.14 -5.42 2.11
C ASP A 108 -5.92 -6.68 2.55
N GLY A 109 -6.15 -7.62 1.63
CA GLY A 109 -6.91 -8.84 1.89
C GLY A 109 -6.08 -9.97 2.49
N TRP A 110 -6.74 -10.89 3.20
CA TRP A 110 -6.15 -12.14 3.67
C TRP A 110 -7.19 -13.26 3.65
N PHE A 111 -6.90 -14.33 2.90
CA PHE A 111 -7.69 -15.56 2.90
C PHE A 111 -7.12 -16.54 3.93
N GLY A 112 -7.97 -16.93 4.87
CA GLY A 112 -7.77 -18.07 5.77
C GLY A 112 -8.61 -19.27 5.34
N HIS A 113 -8.71 -20.28 6.19
CA HIS A 113 -9.61 -21.41 5.94
C HIS A 113 -11.07 -20.97 5.97
N LYS A 114 -11.74 -20.94 4.82
CA LYS A 114 -13.15 -20.51 4.65
C LYS A 114 -13.44 -19.13 5.28
N GLU A 115 -12.52 -18.20 5.14
CA GLU A 115 -12.68 -16.82 5.57
C GLU A 115 -11.85 -15.85 4.73
N LEU A 116 -12.39 -14.65 4.51
CA LEU A 116 -11.67 -13.49 3.97
C LEU A 116 -11.72 -12.35 4.99
N HIS A 117 -10.57 -11.72 5.22
CA HIS A 117 -10.44 -10.48 5.98
C HIS A 117 -9.93 -9.37 5.06
N ILE A 118 -10.46 -8.16 5.17
CA ILE A 118 -9.91 -6.94 4.54
C ILE A 118 -9.84 -5.85 5.60
N ILE A 119 -8.68 -5.23 5.75
CA ILE A 119 -8.46 -4.13 6.70
C ILE A 119 -8.62 -2.81 5.97
N PHE A 120 -9.30 -1.85 6.59
CA PHE A 120 -9.44 -0.48 6.10
C PHE A 120 -9.02 0.49 7.19
N ALA A 121 -8.54 1.67 6.80
CA ALA A 121 -8.43 2.78 7.73
C ALA A 121 -9.82 3.18 8.27
N GLU A 122 -9.91 3.70 9.50
CA GLU A 122 -11.21 4.01 10.12
C GLU A 122 -12.00 5.06 9.33
N ASN A 123 -11.32 6.02 8.70
CA ASN A 123 -11.94 7.02 7.83
C ASN A 123 -12.53 6.42 6.54
N ASP A 124 -12.20 5.17 6.20
CA ASP A 124 -12.71 4.43 5.05
C ASP A 124 -13.80 3.42 5.45
N ILE A 125 -14.39 3.52 6.66
CA ILE A 125 -15.44 2.61 7.12
C ILE A 125 -16.67 2.55 6.19
N SER A 126 -17.01 3.66 5.53
CA SER A 126 -18.13 3.72 4.57
C SER A 126 -17.88 2.82 3.35
N LEU A 127 -16.62 2.68 2.93
CA LEU A 127 -16.22 1.76 1.86
C LEU A 127 -16.38 0.31 2.32
N ALA A 128 -15.96 -0.02 3.54
CA ALA A 128 -16.13 -1.36 4.11
C ALA A 128 -17.62 -1.78 4.14
N TYR A 129 -18.52 -0.88 4.55
CA TYR A 129 -19.97 -1.13 4.51
C TYR A 129 -20.52 -1.21 3.08
N SER A 130 -20.02 -0.40 2.14
CA SER A 130 -20.44 -0.48 0.74
C SER A 130 -20.07 -1.85 0.13
N ILE A 131 -18.89 -2.37 0.44
CA ILE A 131 -18.45 -3.70 0.02
C ILE A 131 -19.31 -4.80 0.65
N LYS A 132 -19.56 -4.73 1.97
CA LYS A 132 -20.49 -5.64 2.67
C LYS A 132 -21.85 -5.66 1.98
N ASN A 133 -22.42 -4.49 1.69
CA ASN A 133 -23.73 -4.36 1.06
C ASN A 133 -23.72 -4.93 -0.37
N ARG A 134 -22.66 -4.69 -1.15
CA ARG A 134 -22.53 -5.21 -2.51
C ARG A 134 -22.39 -6.73 -2.58
N ILE A 135 -21.73 -7.33 -1.58
CA ILE A 135 -21.59 -8.78 -1.43
C ILE A 135 -22.85 -9.40 -0.81
N GLY A 136 -23.59 -8.65 0.00
CA GLY A 136 -24.77 -9.13 0.74
C GLY A 136 -24.43 -9.95 2.00
N HIS A 137 -23.14 -10.12 2.31
CA HIS A 137 -22.66 -10.96 3.41
C HIS A 137 -21.44 -10.34 4.10
N GLY A 138 -21.09 -10.90 5.26
CA GLY A 138 -19.94 -10.48 6.05
C GLY A 138 -20.27 -9.43 7.12
N ASN A 139 -19.29 -9.12 7.95
CA ASN A 139 -19.40 -8.21 9.09
C ASN A 139 -18.25 -7.20 9.09
N VAL A 140 -18.52 -6.00 9.60
CA VAL A 140 -17.51 -4.93 9.75
C VAL A 140 -17.33 -4.67 11.24
N TYR A 141 -16.09 -4.75 11.72
CA TYR A 141 -15.74 -4.53 13.12
C TYR A 141 -14.66 -3.45 13.24
N LYS A 142 -14.76 -2.59 14.26
CA LYS A 142 -13.63 -1.75 14.66
C LYS A 142 -12.52 -2.61 15.25
N ILE A 143 -11.26 -2.30 14.94
CA ILE A 143 -10.11 -2.95 15.54
C ILE A 143 -9.74 -2.19 16.82
N LYS A 144 -9.70 -2.89 17.96
CA LYS A 144 -9.36 -2.27 19.25
C LYS A 144 -8.00 -1.58 19.19
N ASP A 145 -7.94 -0.38 19.77
CA ASP A 145 -6.72 0.44 19.91
C ASP A 145 -6.03 0.79 18.57
N LYS A 146 -6.76 0.70 17.45
CA LYS A 146 -6.26 1.08 16.11
C LYS A 146 -7.29 1.94 15.39
N LYS A 147 -6.82 2.93 14.61
CA LYS A 147 -7.66 3.72 13.69
C LYS A 147 -7.96 2.92 12.42
N ALA A 148 -8.52 1.73 12.59
CA ALA A 148 -8.79 0.79 11.51
C ALA A 148 -10.05 -0.04 11.77
N VAL A 149 -10.69 -0.46 10.69
CA VAL A 149 -11.83 -1.37 10.69
C VAL A 149 -11.52 -2.59 9.85
N ARG A 150 -12.21 -3.69 10.13
CA ARG A 150 -12.00 -4.97 9.47
C ARG A 150 -13.32 -5.49 8.94
N TYR A 151 -13.38 -5.70 7.63
CA TYR A 151 -14.42 -6.51 7.00
C TYR A 151 -14.02 -7.98 7.08
N ILE A 152 -14.95 -8.85 7.51
CA ILE A 152 -14.75 -10.29 7.62
C ILE A 152 -15.92 -11.01 6.94
N CYS A 153 -15.63 -11.91 6.01
CA CYS A 153 -16.62 -12.80 5.42
C CYS A 153 -16.25 -14.27 5.72
N LYS A 154 -17.07 -14.92 6.56
CA LYS A 154 -17.03 -16.37 6.84
C LYS A 154 -18.20 -17.13 6.24
N ASN A 155 -19.20 -16.41 5.73
CA ASN A 155 -20.39 -16.99 5.15
C ASN A 155 -20.05 -17.69 3.83
N LYS A 156 -20.51 -18.94 3.65
CA LYS A 156 -20.22 -19.74 2.44
C LYS A 156 -20.73 -19.08 1.16
N ASN A 157 -21.95 -18.53 1.16
CA ASN A 157 -22.52 -17.87 -0.01
C ASN A 157 -21.76 -16.57 -0.32
N GLY A 158 -21.45 -15.78 0.71
CA GLY A 158 -20.62 -14.58 0.56
C GLY A 158 -19.25 -14.87 -0.05
N LEU A 159 -18.57 -15.92 0.43
CA LEU A 159 -17.29 -16.35 -0.14
C LEU A 159 -17.44 -16.85 -1.58
N SER A 160 -18.48 -17.61 -1.90
CA SER A 160 -18.77 -18.03 -3.29
C SER A 160 -18.94 -16.83 -4.22
N ILE A 161 -19.68 -15.80 -3.80
CA ILE A 161 -19.85 -14.54 -4.54
C ILE A 161 -18.49 -13.86 -4.73
N ILE A 162 -17.72 -13.67 -3.66
CA ILE A 162 -16.39 -13.05 -3.73
C ILE A 162 -15.48 -13.81 -4.72
N LEU A 163 -15.41 -15.13 -4.63
CA LEU A 163 -14.59 -15.96 -5.50
C LEU A 163 -15.02 -15.80 -6.96
N SER A 164 -16.33 -15.84 -7.25
CA SER A 164 -16.84 -15.64 -8.61
C SER A 164 -16.46 -14.26 -9.18
N LEU A 165 -16.47 -13.22 -8.34
CA LEU A 165 -16.15 -11.85 -8.76
C LEU A 165 -14.66 -11.70 -9.09
N ILE A 166 -13.76 -12.29 -8.29
CA ILE A 166 -12.32 -12.09 -8.43
C ILE A 166 -11.62 -13.16 -9.29
N ASN A 167 -12.27 -14.28 -9.59
CA ASN A 167 -11.65 -15.35 -10.36
C ASN A 167 -11.19 -14.84 -11.74
N GLY A 168 -9.92 -15.11 -12.07
CA GLY A 168 -9.26 -14.59 -13.28
C GLY A 168 -8.88 -13.11 -13.25
N LYS A 169 -9.02 -12.42 -12.10
CA LYS A 169 -8.71 -10.99 -11.95
C LYS A 169 -7.56 -10.70 -10.98
N LEU A 170 -7.00 -11.73 -10.33
CA LEU A 170 -5.78 -11.60 -9.54
C LEU A 170 -4.58 -11.35 -10.48
N VAL A 171 -3.67 -10.49 -10.07
CA VAL A 171 -2.48 -10.13 -10.84
C VAL A 171 -1.26 -10.91 -10.38
N SER A 172 -1.10 -11.15 -9.07
CA SER A 172 0.06 -11.82 -8.51
C SER A 172 -0.29 -13.00 -7.60
N LYS A 173 0.76 -13.73 -7.21
CA LYS A 173 0.66 -15.04 -6.56
C LYS A 173 0.18 -15.05 -5.10
N PRO A 174 0.49 -14.09 -4.22
CA PRO A 174 0.27 -14.27 -2.78
C PRO A 174 -1.16 -14.63 -2.38
N LYS A 175 -2.19 -13.99 -2.97
CA LYS A 175 -3.59 -14.31 -2.64
C LYS A 175 -4.06 -15.58 -3.32
N TYR A 176 -3.59 -15.84 -4.54
CA TYR A 176 -3.83 -17.11 -5.22
C TYR A 176 -3.29 -18.30 -4.40
N GLU A 177 -2.06 -18.21 -3.91
CA GLU A 177 -1.44 -19.25 -3.08
C GLU A 177 -2.19 -19.47 -1.76
N GLN A 178 -2.76 -18.43 -1.15
CA GLN A 178 -3.66 -18.59 0.00
C GLN A 178 -4.92 -19.39 -0.35
N LEU A 179 -5.53 -19.12 -1.51
CA LEU A 179 -6.71 -19.85 -1.97
C LEU A 179 -6.40 -21.34 -2.21
N ILE A 180 -5.24 -21.64 -2.83
CA ILE A 180 -4.78 -23.01 -3.03
C ILE A 180 -4.48 -23.69 -1.70
N LYS A 181 -3.69 -23.05 -0.83
CA LYS A 181 -3.31 -23.58 0.50
C LYS A 181 -4.52 -23.96 1.36
N HIS A 182 -5.63 -23.24 1.22
CA HIS A 182 -6.84 -23.46 2.00
C HIS A 182 -7.92 -24.26 1.25
N ASN A 183 -7.56 -24.93 0.14
CA ASN A 183 -8.43 -25.79 -0.68
C ASN A 183 -9.74 -25.12 -1.09
N TYR A 184 -9.68 -23.85 -1.52
CA TYR A 184 -10.89 -23.14 -1.97
C TYR A 184 -11.53 -23.78 -3.19
N SER A 185 -10.74 -24.42 -4.07
CA SER A 185 -11.26 -25.14 -5.24
C SER A 185 -12.31 -26.19 -4.84
N ASP A 186 -11.93 -27.11 -3.95
CA ASP A 186 -12.80 -28.21 -3.51
C ASP A 186 -13.93 -27.71 -2.61
N ASN A 187 -13.63 -26.79 -1.69
CA ASN A 187 -14.60 -26.28 -0.71
C ASN A 187 -15.79 -25.56 -1.37
N PHE A 188 -15.59 -25.01 -2.57
CA PHE A 188 -16.57 -24.20 -3.28
C PHE A 188 -16.89 -24.72 -4.68
N ASN A 189 -16.36 -25.89 -5.08
CA ASN A 189 -16.56 -26.52 -6.37
C ASN A 189 -16.32 -25.57 -7.56
N LEU A 190 -15.16 -24.89 -7.58
CA LEU A 190 -14.74 -24.03 -8.69
C LEU A 190 -13.26 -24.20 -9.02
N THR A 191 -12.91 -23.98 -10.29
CA THR A 191 -11.51 -23.85 -10.70
C THR A 191 -11.00 -22.44 -10.39
N ILE A 192 -9.92 -22.34 -9.61
CA ILE A 192 -9.25 -21.06 -9.34
C ILE A 192 -8.26 -20.77 -10.47
N ASN A 193 -8.50 -19.69 -11.21
CA ASN A 193 -7.63 -19.27 -12.29
C ASN A 193 -6.32 -18.72 -11.74
N ALA A 194 -5.21 -19.08 -12.40
CA ALA A 194 -3.89 -18.56 -12.08
C ALA A 194 -3.84 -17.02 -12.23
N PRO A 195 -2.94 -16.33 -11.50
CA PRO A 195 -2.76 -14.90 -11.64
C PRO A 195 -2.41 -14.51 -13.07
N SER A 196 -2.99 -13.40 -13.55
CA SER A 196 -2.82 -12.94 -14.93
C SER A 196 -1.40 -12.47 -15.26
N ASN A 197 -0.64 -12.01 -14.25
CA ASN A 197 0.66 -11.34 -14.42
C ASN A 197 0.61 -10.17 -15.43
N ILE A 198 -0.55 -9.51 -15.56
CA ILE A 198 -0.77 -8.39 -16.47
C ILE A 198 -1.50 -7.29 -15.72
N ILE A 199 -1.02 -6.05 -15.85
CA ILE A 199 -1.76 -4.85 -15.45
C ILE A 199 -2.14 -4.08 -16.70
N THR A 200 -3.39 -3.63 -16.76
CA THR A 200 -3.88 -2.72 -17.80
C THR A 200 -4.53 -1.50 -17.14
N LEU A 201 -4.59 -0.39 -17.87
CA LEU A 201 -5.20 0.87 -17.40
C LEU A 201 -6.63 1.06 -17.96
N ASN A 202 -7.34 -0.04 -18.23
CA ASN A 202 -8.67 -0.06 -18.82
C ASN A 202 -9.69 -0.84 -17.96
N ASN A 203 -9.38 -1.09 -16.70
CA ASN A 203 -10.27 -1.72 -15.73
C ASN A 203 -10.03 -1.13 -14.33
N HIS A 204 -10.80 -1.58 -13.33
CA HIS A 204 -10.76 -1.04 -11.98
C HIS A 204 -9.67 -1.64 -11.08
N TRP A 205 -8.82 -2.56 -11.55
CA TRP A 205 -7.88 -3.29 -10.70
C TRP A 205 -6.90 -2.36 -10.00
N LEU A 206 -6.28 -1.42 -10.75
CA LEU A 206 -5.35 -0.46 -10.16
C LEU A 206 -6.07 0.51 -9.21
N SER A 207 -7.37 0.74 -9.39
CA SER A 207 -8.15 1.55 -8.43
C SER A 207 -8.27 0.82 -7.09
N GLY A 208 -8.67 -0.45 -7.11
CA GLY A 208 -8.72 -1.29 -5.91
C GLY A 208 -7.38 -1.40 -5.21
N PHE A 209 -6.32 -1.67 -5.97
CA PHE A 209 -4.96 -1.80 -5.44
C PHE A 209 -4.44 -0.48 -4.85
N THR A 210 -4.76 0.65 -5.49
CA THR A 210 -4.48 1.99 -4.96
C THR A 210 -5.31 2.28 -3.71
N GLN A 211 -6.55 1.78 -3.63
CA GLN A 211 -7.41 1.96 -2.47
C GLN A 211 -6.84 1.28 -1.21
N ALA A 212 -6.08 0.19 -1.35
CA ALA A 212 -5.29 -0.39 -0.27
C ALA A 212 -4.08 0.50 0.07
N ASP A 213 -3.01 0.43 -0.73
CA ASP A 213 -1.68 0.97 -0.35
C ASP A 213 -1.24 2.22 -1.13
N GLY A 214 -2.10 2.77 -1.98
CA GLY A 214 -1.80 3.95 -2.79
C GLY A 214 -1.81 5.26 -2.00
N CYS A 215 -0.94 6.17 -2.38
CA CYS A 215 -0.82 7.51 -1.79
C CYS A 215 -0.77 8.59 -2.88
N PHE A 216 -1.62 9.61 -2.75
CA PHE A 216 -1.57 10.84 -3.52
C PHE A 216 -1.05 11.95 -2.61
N TYR A 217 0.09 12.52 -2.96
CA TYR A 217 0.78 13.51 -2.14
C TYR A 217 1.16 14.75 -2.95
N ILE A 218 0.94 15.92 -2.37
CA ILE A 218 1.39 17.21 -2.92
C ILE A 218 2.62 17.63 -2.12
N SER A 219 3.78 17.57 -2.76
CA SER A 219 5.06 17.91 -2.14
C SER A 219 5.44 19.35 -2.45
N LEU A 220 5.82 20.09 -1.40
CA LEU A 220 6.31 21.47 -1.46
C LEU A 220 7.76 21.47 -0.97
N ALA A 221 8.70 21.20 -1.88
CA ALA A 221 10.11 21.13 -1.53
C ALA A 221 10.74 22.53 -1.57
N LYS A 222 11.45 22.93 -0.50
CA LYS A 222 12.26 24.16 -0.50
C LYS A 222 13.25 24.11 -1.67
N SER A 223 13.36 25.21 -2.43
CA SER A 223 14.23 25.30 -3.59
C SER A 223 14.81 26.69 -3.75
N LYS A 224 16.14 26.77 -3.80
CA LYS A 224 16.88 28.03 -4.03
C LYS A 224 16.76 28.53 -5.47
N THR A 225 16.41 27.67 -6.42
CA THR A 225 16.34 27.99 -7.86
C THR A 225 14.96 28.46 -8.32
N HIS A 226 13.91 28.21 -7.52
CA HIS A 226 12.56 28.66 -7.85
C HIS A 226 12.33 30.04 -7.25
N LYS A 227 11.77 30.97 -8.05
CA LYS A 227 11.55 32.38 -7.65
C LYS A 227 10.84 32.53 -6.29
N ASN A 228 9.88 31.65 -6.00
CA ASN A 228 9.08 31.72 -4.77
C ASN A 228 9.59 30.76 -3.68
N GLY A 229 10.82 30.23 -3.79
CA GLY A 229 11.46 29.41 -2.77
C GLY A 229 10.97 27.96 -2.69
N PHE A 230 10.00 27.54 -3.51
CA PHE A 230 9.41 26.19 -3.46
C PHE A 230 9.27 25.56 -4.86
N SER A 231 9.50 24.24 -4.90
CA SER A 231 9.20 23.35 -6.02
C SER A 231 7.96 22.54 -5.68
N VAL A 232 6.90 22.71 -6.45
CA VAL A 232 5.65 21.94 -6.31
C VAL A 232 5.78 20.64 -7.09
N ARG A 233 5.51 19.51 -6.44
CA ARG A 233 5.49 18.19 -7.07
C ARG A 233 4.21 17.44 -6.73
N LEU A 234 3.77 16.65 -7.70
CA LEU A 234 2.63 15.75 -7.56
C LEU A 234 3.16 14.33 -7.49
N GLU A 235 3.13 13.75 -6.29
CA GLU A 235 3.69 12.44 -6.02
C GLU A 235 2.57 11.40 -5.89
N PHE A 236 2.66 10.34 -6.70
CA PHE A 236 1.85 9.15 -6.54
C PHE A 236 2.77 7.98 -6.19
N SER A 237 2.43 7.22 -5.16
CA SER A 237 3.21 6.04 -4.79
C SER A 237 2.36 4.89 -4.30
N ILE A 238 2.83 3.66 -4.55
CA ILE A 238 2.30 2.43 -3.95
C ILE A 238 3.48 1.67 -3.37
N LYS A 239 3.35 1.19 -2.13
CA LYS A 239 4.34 0.36 -1.46
C LYS A 239 3.78 -1.03 -1.23
N GLN A 240 4.57 -2.07 -1.49
CA GLN A 240 4.16 -3.44 -1.28
C GLN A 240 5.34 -4.37 -0.99
N ASN A 241 5.06 -5.51 -0.35
CA ASN A 241 6.06 -6.56 -0.15
C ASN A 241 6.29 -7.34 -1.46
N ASP A 242 5.21 -7.59 -2.21
CA ASP A 242 5.29 -8.23 -3.52
C ASP A 242 5.72 -7.22 -4.60
N ASN A 243 6.74 -7.58 -5.38
CA ASN A 243 7.27 -6.73 -6.43
C ASN A 243 6.53 -6.85 -7.75
N ILE A 244 5.81 -7.95 -7.99
CA ILE A 244 5.21 -8.26 -9.29
C ILE A 244 4.23 -7.16 -9.71
N PRO A 245 3.23 -6.77 -8.88
CA PRO A 245 2.30 -5.73 -9.28
C PRO A 245 2.97 -4.37 -9.53
N LEU A 246 4.00 -4.03 -8.74
CA LEU A 246 4.71 -2.76 -8.88
C LEU A 246 5.60 -2.72 -10.14
N LYS A 247 6.22 -3.85 -10.49
CA LYS A 247 6.98 -4.01 -11.74
C LYS A 247 6.07 -3.90 -12.96
N LEU A 248 4.94 -4.63 -12.95
CA LEU A 248 3.95 -4.57 -14.03
C LEU A 248 3.35 -3.16 -14.19
N LEU A 249 3.09 -2.46 -13.08
CA LEU A 249 2.63 -1.07 -13.12
C LEU A 249 3.68 -0.16 -13.75
N PHE A 250 4.95 -0.30 -13.36
CA PHE A 250 6.05 0.46 -13.96
C PHE A 250 6.20 0.20 -15.45
N GLU A 251 6.09 -1.06 -15.89
CA GLU A 251 6.15 -1.46 -17.31
C GLU A 251 4.94 -0.96 -18.12
N THR A 252 3.76 -0.91 -17.49
CA THR A 252 2.52 -0.43 -18.11
C THR A 252 2.53 1.09 -18.28
N VAL A 253 2.90 1.81 -17.21
CA VAL A 253 2.92 3.29 -17.21
C VAL A 253 4.15 3.84 -17.92
N LYS A 254 5.26 3.08 -17.96
CA LYS A 254 6.56 3.44 -18.57
C LYS A 254 7.18 4.74 -18.03
N LEU A 255 6.66 5.26 -16.93
CA LEU A 255 7.07 6.49 -16.25
C LEU A 255 7.06 6.28 -14.74
N GLY A 256 7.73 7.19 -14.03
CA GLY A 256 7.97 7.06 -12.59
C GLY A 256 9.24 6.28 -12.32
N ASN A 257 9.34 5.73 -11.11
CA ASN A 257 10.50 4.99 -10.62
C ASN A 257 10.02 3.77 -9.85
N LEU A 258 10.73 2.67 -10.01
CA LEU A 258 10.62 1.50 -9.14
C LEU A 258 11.88 1.43 -8.28
N SER A 259 11.69 1.22 -6.99
CA SER A 259 12.77 1.10 -6.01
C SER A 259 12.42 0.06 -4.95
N GLN A 260 13.43 -0.52 -4.32
CA GLN A 260 13.29 -1.36 -3.14
C GLN A 260 14.01 -0.69 -1.97
N TYR A 261 13.35 -0.65 -0.81
CA TYR A 261 13.96 -0.22 0.44
C TYR A 261 14.82 -1.34 1.03
N SER A 262 15.75 -1.00 1.93
CA SER A 262 16.58 -1.98 2.64
C SER A 262 15.77 -2.98 3.47
N SER A 263 14.54 -2.63 3.86
CA SER A 263 13.59 -3.52 4.52
C SER A 263 12.99 -4.60 3.63
N GLY A 264 13.28 -4.57 2.32
CA GLY A 264 12.69 -5.47 1.32
C GLY A 264 11.39 -4.96 0.70
N ILE A 265 10.80 -3.89 1.24
CA ILE A 265 9.57 -3.27 0.72
C ILE A 265 9.85 -2.61 -0.62
N TRP A 266 9.03 -2.95 -1.62
CA TRP A 266 9.06 -2.34 -2.94
C TRP A 266 8.18 -1.09 -3.00
N CYS A 267 8.57 -0.14 -3.84
CA CYS A 267 7.88 1.13 -4.01
C CYS A 267 7.89 1.55 -5.47
N TYR A 268 6.69 1.64 -6.05
CA TYR A 268 6.48 2.44 -7.25
C TYR A 268 6.23 3.87 -6.83
N LYS A 269 6.98 4.83 -7.40
CA LYS A 269 6.81 6.26 -7.12
C LYS A 269 6.96 7.08 -8.40
N SER A 270 5.96 7.91 -8.67
CA SER A 270 6.02 8.93 -9.71
C SER A 270 5.91 10.32 -9.10
N SER A 271 6.67 11.28 -9.65
CA SER A 271 6.63 12.70 -9.27
C SER A 271 6.50 13.64 -10.47
N GLY A 272 6.43 13.07 -11.68
CA GLY A 272 6.39 13.81 -12.94
C GLY A 272 4.96 14.18 -13.34
N PHE A 273 4.79 15.37 -13.88
CA PHE A 273 3.47 15.86 -14.30
C PHE A 273 2.84 15.06 -15.46
N LYS A 274 3.64 14.44 -16.34
CA LYS A 274 3.12 13.52 -17.37
C LYS A 274 2.44 12.30 -16.74
N THR A 275 3.10 11.70 -15.74
CA THR A 275 2.52 10.57 -15.01
C THR A 275 1.30 11.00 -14.21
N ALA A 276 1.33 12.18 -13.59
CA ALA A 276 0.17 12.74 -12.90
C ALA A 276 -1.03 12.88 -13.86
N ALA A 277 -0.83 13.38 -15.08
CA ALA A 277 -1.89 13.50 -16.09
C ALA A 277 -2.50 12.15 -16.44
N LEU A 278 -1.65 11.16 -16.72
CA LEU A 278 -2.06 9.81 -17.07
C LEU A 278 -2.85 9.15 -15.93
N LEU A 279 -2.35 9.23 -14.70
CA LEU A 279 -3.02 8.69 -13.51
C LEU A 279 -4.34 9.40 -13.23
N ILE A 280 -4.40 10.72 -13.40
CA ILE A 280 -5.65 11.48 -13.25
C ILE A 280 -6.69 10.98 -14.24
N ASN A 281 -6.35 10.85 -15.52
CA ASN A 281 -7.29 10.35 -16.53
C ASN A 281 -7.78 8.94 -16.20
N TYR A 282 -6.89 8.09 -15.69
CA TYR A 282 -7.25 6.76 -15.21
C TYR A 282 -8.25 6.85 -14.03
N PHE A 283 -7.96 7.60 -12.97
CA PHE A 283 -8.82 7.65 -11.77
C PHE A 283 -10.10 8.50 -11.95
N ASP A 284 -10.14 9.38 -12.96
CA ASP A 284 -11.37 10.03 -13.40
C ASP A 284 -12.35 9.02 -14.00
N THR A 285 -11.83 7.97 -14.65
CA THR A 285 -12.63 6.89 -15.26
C THR A 285 -12.89 5.75 -14.28
N PHE A 286 -11.85 5.32 -13.56
CA PHE A 286 -11.85 4.20 -12.62
C PHE A 286 -11.68 4.75 -11.20
N ASN A 287 -12.80 5.14 -10.59
CA ASN A 287 -12.77 6.00 -9.40
C ASN A 287 -12.13 5.35 -8.17
N ILE A 288 -11.48 6.19 -7.36
CA ILE A 288 -11.05 5.93 -5.98
C ILE A 288 -12.18 6.33 -5.03
N PHE A 289 -12.24 5.73 -3.84
CA PHE A 289 -13.33 5.90 -2.90
C PHE A 289 -12.88 6.46 -1.54
N ALA A 290 -13.87 6.87 -0.73
CA ALA A 290 -13.73 7.29 0.66
C ALA A 290 -12.65 8.37 0.91
N GLY A 291 -11.87 8.26 1.98
CA GLY A 291 -10.88 9.27 2.38
C GLY A 291 -9.82 9.51 1.31
N LYS A 292 -9.41 8.46 0.59
CA LYS A 292 -8.42 8.55 -0.48
C LYS A 292 -8.92 9.33 -1.70
N TYR A 293 -10.22 9.33 -1.97
CA TYR A 293 -10.84 10.15 -3.01
C TYR A 293 -10.60 11.65 -2.77
N THR A 294 -10.66 12.10 -1.51
CA THR A 294 -10.38 13.50 -1.17
C THR A 294 -8.93 13.89 -1.51
N ASN A 295 -7.97 13.00 -1.27
CA ASN A 295 -6.57 13.25 -1.62
C ASN A 295 -6.36 13.26 -3.14
N PHE A 296 -7.04 12.38 -3.87
CA PHE A 296 -7.07 12.40 -5.33
C PHE A 296 -7.63 13.73 -5.88
N LEU A 297 -8.74 14.25 -5.33
CA LEU A 297 -9.31 15.52 -5.76
C LEU A 297 -8.37 16.71 -5.53
N LYS A 298 -7.66 16.74 -4.39
CA LYS A 298 -6.63 17.75 -4.13
C LYS A 298 -5.50 17.66 -5.14
N PHE A 299 -4.99 16.44 -5.38
CA PHE A 299 -3.93 16.16 -6.34
C PHE A 299 -4.33 16.66 -7.74
N ARG A 300 -5.55 16.35 -8.18
CA ARG A 300 -6.13 16.78 -9.45
C ARG A 300 -6.28 18.31 -9.54
N LYS A 301 -6.75 18.95 -8.47
CA LYS A 301 -6.88 20.43 -8.40
C LYS A 301 -5.53 21.13 -8.51
N VAL A 302 -4.50 20.61 -7.84
CA VAL A 302 -3.14 21.17 -7.94
C VAL A 302 -2.55 20.94 -9.33
N TYR A 303 -2.85 19.81 -9.98
CA TYR A 303 -2.46 19.59 -11.38
C TYR A 303 -2.99 20.69 -12.30
N ILE A 304 -4.28 21.05 -12.17
CA ILE A 304 -4.87 22.15 -12.96
C ILE A 304 -4.11 23.47 -12.73
N LEU A 305 -3.85 23.83 -11.47
CA LEU A 305 -3.07 25.02 -11.14
C LEU A 305 -1.65 24.99 -11.74
N ILE A 306 -1.04 23.81 -11.84
CA ILE A 306 0.27 23.63 -12.47
C ILE A 306 0.17 23.89 -13.99
N THR A 307 -0.81 23.28 -14.67
CA THR A 307 -1.00 23.47 -16.12
C THR A 307 -1.32 24.91 -16.51
N GLN A 308 -1.94 25.67 -15.60
CA GLN A 308 -2.21 27.11 -15.74
C GLN A 308 -1.01 28.01 -15.39
N GLY A 309 0.13 27.45 -14.96
CA GLY A 309 1.29 28.21 -14.52
C GLY A 309 1.18 28.85 -13.13
N LYS A 310 0.04 28.68 -12.43
CA LYS A 310 -0.26 29.33 -11.14
C LYS A 310 0.69 28.94 -10.01
N HIS A 311 1.29 27.76 -10.07
CA HIS A 311 2.32 27.33 -9.13
C HIS A 311 3.59 28.22 -9.12
N LEU A 312 3.79 29.04 -10.17
CA LEU A 312 4.90 30.00 -10.27
C LEU A 312 4.55 31.39 -9.71
N GLU A 313 3.28 31.61 -9.34
CA GLU A 313 2.79 32.86 -8.75
C GLU A 313 2.69 32.70 -7.22
N GLU A 314 3.01 33.75 -6.47
CA GLU A 314 2.94 33.72 -5.00
C GLU A 314 1.53 33.37 -4.50
N LYS A 315 0.49 34.04 -5.03
CA LYS A 315 -0.93 33.75 -4.72
C LYS A 315 -1.29 32.29 -5.03
N GLY A 316 -0.79 31.76 -6.14
CA GLY A 316 -1.05 30.36 -6.52
C GLY A 316 -0.34 29.38 -5.60
N LEU A 317 0.88 29.67 -5.16
CA LEU A 317 1.62 28.85 -4.20
C LEU A 317 0.93 28.82 -2.82
N ILE A 318 0.44 29.97 -2.33
CA ILE A 318 -0.36 30.05 -1.09
C ILE A 318 -1.59 29.15 -1.19
N LYS A 319 -2.30 29.21 -2.33
CA LYS A 319 -3.47 28.36 -2.61
C LYS A 319 -3.10 26.88 -2.62
N ILE A 320 -1.98 26.50 -3.24
CA ILE A 320 -1.50 25.11 -3.25
C ILE A 320 -1.15 24.64 -1.84
N LYS A 321 -0.45 25.46 -1.04
CA LYS A 321 -0.13 25.15 0.36
C LYS A 321 -1.38 24.88 1.19
N SER A 322 -2.41 25.73 1.05
CA SER A 322 -3.71 25.55 1.70
C SER A 322 -4.41 24.25 1.27
N ILE A 323 -4.37 23.90 -0.03
CA ILE A 323 -4.96 22.64 -0.53
C ILE A 323 -4.22 21.42 0.05
N ALA A 324 -2.89 21.49 0.12
CA ALA A 324 -2.05 20.39 0.61
C ALA A 324 -2.24 20.11 2.12
N THR A 325 -2.50 21.14 2.93
CA THR A 325 -2.65 21.00 4.39
C THR A 325 -4.08 20.67 4.84
N LYS A 326 -5.11 21.06 4.07
CA LYS A 326 -6.51 20.91 4.47
C LYS A 326 -6.89 19.44 4.69
N GLY A 327 -7.18 19.02 5.92
CA GLY A 327 -7.61 17.65 6.24
C GLY A 327 -6.49 16.61 6.37
N SER A 328 -5.23 17.03 6.41
CA SER A 328 -4.16 16.21 6.96
C SER A 328 -4.32 16.25 8.48
N SER A 329 -4.67 15.12 9.12
CA SER A 329 -4.57 15.02 10.58
C SER A 329 -3.12 15.28 10.96
N GLU A 330 -2.89 16.40 11.64
CA GLU A 330 -1.68 16.85 12.33
C GLU A 330 -0.41 16.02 12.08
N THR A 331 0.49 16.60 11.30
CA THR A 331 1.91 16.60 11.70
C THR A 331 2.37 18.02 11.44
N SER A 332 2.21 18.83 12.47
CA SER A 332 2.71 20.19 12.55
C SER A 332 4.20 20.21 12.22
N THR A 333 4.52 21.08 11.28
CA THR A 333 5.74 21.89 11.27
C THR A 333 6.28 22.06 12.70
N GLN A 334 7.50 21.60 12.95
CA GLN A 334 8.40 22.36 13.80
C GLN A 334 9.41 23.02 12.86
N GLU A 335 9.24 24.33 12.75
CA GLU A 335 10.27 25.24 12.30
C GLU A 335 11.41 25.19 13.32
N ALA A 336 12.62 24.95 12.82
CA ALA A 336 13.87 25.48 13.33
C ALA A 336 14.75 25.77 12.10
#